data_AF-A0A1F5S344-F1
#
_entry.id   AF-A0A1F5S344-F1
#
_cell.length_a   1.000
_cell.length_b   1.000
_cell.length_c   1.000
_cell.angle_alpha   90.00
_cell.angle_beta   90.00
_cell.angle_gamma   90.00
#
_symmetry.space_group_name_H-M   'P 1'
#
loop_
_entity.id
_entity.type
_entity.pdbx_description
1 polymer ?
#
loop_
_entity_poly.entity_id
_entity_poly.type
_entity_poly.pdbx_seq_one_letter_code
_entity_poly.pdbx_strand_id
1 'polypeptide(L)'
;MQKVGTGYSYYFNTKYNRRGALFHGSFKPVLIKDNPQFLHISRYIHLNVLDLSDPSWREGKIYNWDLAKKNMEDYSWSSYPIFMGQKRSDFCHPERLLEIFKSHADYENFMREWSERELAITDDLE
;
A
#
# COMPACT_ATOMS: atom_id res chain seq x y z
N MET A 1 -8.93 9.56 14.13
CA MET A 1 -7.90 10.38 13.44
C MET A 1 -7.57 11.71 14.12
N GLN A 2 -8.52 12.38 14.78
CA GLN A 2 -8.26 13.69 15.42
C GLN A 2 -7.07 13.66 16.40
N LYS A 3 -6.99 12.68 17.31
CA LYS A 3 -5.87 12.58 18.28
C LYS A 3 -4.49 12.53 17.59
N VAL A 4 -4.34 11.66 16.59
CA VAL A 4 -3.08 11.51 15.83
C VAL A 4 -2.78 12.77 15.03
N GLY A 5 -3.76 13.28 14.29
CA GLY A 5 -3.59 14.46 13.44
C GLY A 5 -3.28 15.73 14.24
N THR A 6 -4.04 16.02 15.29
CA THR A 6 -3.81 17.18 16.16
C THR A 6 -2.50 17.05 16.92
N GLY A 7 -2.22 15.87 17.50
CA GLY A 7 -0.98 15.63 18.23
C GLY A 7 0.26 15.83 17.37
N TYR A 8 0.27 15.25 16.17
CA TYR A 8 1.40 15.41 15.24
C TYR A 8 1.51 16.85 14.70
N SER A 9 0.38 17.49 14.37
CA SER A 9 0.38 18.89 13.91
C SER A 9 0.94 19.83 14.99
N TYR A 10 0.57 19.62 16.24
CA TYR A 10 1.08 20.40 17.36
C TYR A 10 2.59 20.22 17.54
N TYR A 11 3.06 18.97 17.55
CA TYR A 11 4.49 18.63 17.62
C TYR A 11 5.28 19.29 16.48
N PHE A 12 4.82 19.12 15.24
CA PHE A 12 5.51 19.63 14.05
C PHE A 12 5.56 21.16 14.05
N ASN A 13 4.44 21.82 14.31
CA ASN A 13 4.36 23.28 14.35
C ASN A 13 5.27 23.86 15.45
N THR A 14 5.28 23.25 16.64
CA THR A 14 6.16 23.67 17.74
C THR A 14 7.63 23.48 17.37
N LYS A 15 8.01 22.33 16.81
CA LYS A 15 9.40 22.00 16.44
C LYS A 15 9.98 22.95 15.38
N TYR A 16 9.18 23.34 14.39
CA TYR A 16 9.62 24.14 13.25
C TYR A 16 9.14 25.60 13.30
N ASN A 17 8.59 26.05 14.44
CA ASN A 17 8.01 27.38 14.63
C ASN A 17 7.01 27.79 13.52
N ARG A 18 6.26 26.81 13.00
CA ARG A 18 5.24 27.01 11.96
C ARG A 18 3.91 27.38 12.60
N ARG A 19 3.10 28.17 11.88
CA ARG A 19 1.71 28.46 12.23
C ARG A 19 0.74 27.90 11.19
N GLY A 20 -0.46 27.56 11.63
CA GLY A 20 -1.55 27.10 10.77
C GLY A 20 -1.66 25.59 10.61
N ALA A 21 -2.55 25.17 9.70
CA ALA A 21 -2.82 23.77 9.43
C ALA A 21 -1.62 23.06 8.78
N LEU A 22 -1.37 21.81 9.19
CA LEU A 22 -0.38 20.93 8.56
C LEU A 22 -1.00 20.03 7.49
N PHE A 23 -2.17 19.47 7.76
CA PHE A 23 -2.89 18.58 6.85
C PHE A 23 -3.91 19.33 5.99
N HIS A 24 -4.14 18.86 4.76
CA HIS A 24 -4.99 19.51 3.75
C HIS A 24 -6.51 19.37 3.99
N GLY A 25 -6.94 18.70 5.07
CA GLY A 25 -8.37 18.56 5.41
C GLY A 25 -8.65 17.47 6.42
N SER A 26 -9.94 17.21 6.65
CA SER A 26 -10.40 16.11 7.51
C SER A 26 -10.16 14.75 6.84
N PHE A 27 -9.71 13.77 7.62
CA PHE A 27 -9.65 12.38 7.17
C PHE A 27 -11.05 11.86 6.83
N LYS A 28 -11.17 11.14 5.70
CA LYS A 28 -12.42 10.56 5.23
C LYS A 28 -12.33 9.02 5.31
N PRO A 29 -12.98 8.37 6.29
CA PRO A 29 -13.01 6.92 6.35
C PRO A 29 -13.90 6.34 5.25
N VAL A 30 -13.47 5.22 4.67
CA VAL A 30 -14.31 4.38 3.80
C VAL A 30 -14.42 3.01 4.45
N LEU A 31 -15.66 2.54 4.65
CA LEU A 31 -15.90 1.20 5.19
C LEU A 31 -15.58 0.15 4.12
N ILE A 32 -14.79 -0.85 4.51
CA ILE A 32 -14.54 -2.04 3.71
C ILE A 32 -15.73 -2.97 3.88
N LYS A 33 -16.42 -3.28 2.78
CA LYS A 33 -17.69 -4.03 2.78
C LYS A 33 -17.50 -5.52 2.49
N ASP A 34 -16.44 -5.87 1.77
CA ASP A 34 -16.21 -7.24 1.29
C ASP A 34 -14.71 -7.56 1.18
N ASN A 35 -14.42 -8.85 0.99
CA ASN A 35 -13.05 -9.36 0.86
C ASN A 35 -12.34 -8.85 -0.41
N PRO A 36 -12.97 -8.78 -1.60
CA PRO A 36 -12.35 -8.18 -2.78
C PRO A 36 -11.86 -6.75 -2.54
N GLN A 37 -12.67 -5.91 -1.90
CA GLN A 37 -12.28 -4.54 -1.52
C GLN A 37 -11.12 -4.57 -0.53
N PHE A 38 -11.16 -5.45 0.48
CA PHE A 38 -10.08 -5.58 1.46
C PHE A 38 -8.74 -5.92 0.82
N LEU A 39 -8.73 -6.91 -0.08
CA LEU A 39 -7.55 -7.34 -0.83
C LEU A 39 -7.04 -6.22 -1.74
N HIS A 40 -7.94 -5.58 -2.49
CA HIS A 40 -7.58 -4.48 -3.37
C HIS A 40 -6.90 -3.32 -2.63
N ILE A 41 -7.39 -2.95 -1.44
CA ILE A 41 -6.79 -1.88 -0.64
C ILE A 41 -5.39 -2.26 -0.15
N SER A 42 -5.16 -3.50 0.28
CA SER A 42 -3.82 -3.96 0.67
C SER A 42 -2.84 -3.83 -0.49
N ARG A 43 -3.25 -4.32 -1.67
CA ARG A 43 -2.46 -4.22 -2.90
C ARG A 43 -2.16 -2.76 -3.25
N TYR A 44 -3.18 -1.91 -3.23
CA TYR A 44 -3.03 -0.49 -3.51
C TYR A 44 -2.02 0.18 -2.56
N ILE A 45 -2.10 -0.09 -1.25
CA ILE A 45 -1.19 0.50 -0.25
C ILE A 45 0.27 0.12 -0.52
N HIS A 46 0.56 -1.14 -0.82
CA HIS A 46 1.94 -1.58 -1.05
C HIS A 46 2.49 -1.14 -2.41
N LEU A 47 1.67 -1.15 -3.47
CA LEU A 47 2.10 -0.66 -4.79
C LEU A 47 2.26 0.86 -4.84
N ASN A 48 1.64 1.63 -3.94
CA ASN A 48 1.69 3.09 -3.95
C ASN A 48 3.13 3.65 -3.87
N VAL A 49 4.07 2.89 -3.30
CA VAL A 49 5.49 3.28 -3.27
C VAL A 49 6.10 3.38 -4.67
N LEU A 50 5.56 2.64 -5.64
CA LEU A 50 6.03 2.64 -7.01
C LEU A 50 5.79 3.97 -7.71
N ASP A 51 4.94 4.87 -7.19
CA ASP A 51 4.85 6.26 -7.66
C ASP A 51 6.21 6.98 -7.68
N LEU A 52 7.15 6.57 -6.84
CA LEU A 52 8.49 7.16 -6.78
C LEU A 52 9.42 6.67 -7.89
N SER A 53 9.07 5.58 -8.57
CA SER A 53 9.98 4.87 -9.49
C SER A 53 9.35 4.48 -10.82
N ASP A 54 8.14 3.92 -10.81
CA ASP A 54 7.38 3.51 -12.00
C ASP A 54 5.88 3.76 -11.81
N PRO A 55 5.38 5.00 -12.06
CA PRO A 55 3.96 5.34 -11.91
C PRO A 55 3.00 4.58 -12.82
N SER A 56 3.50 3.83 -13.82
CA SER A 56 2.66 3.06 -14.74
C SER A 56 1.87 1.95 -14.03
N TRP A 57 2.27 1.59 -12.80
CA TRP A 57 1.50 0.68 -11.95
C TRP A 57 0.04 1.14 -11.74
N ARG A 58 -0.22 2.46 -11.76
CA ARG A 58 -1.58 2.99 -11.63
C ARG A 58 -2.51 2.59 -12.77
N GLU A 59 -1.93 2.31 -13.94
CA GLU A 59 -2.62 1.80 -15.13
C GLU A 59 -2.66 0.27 -15.16
N GLY A 60 -2.18 -0.42 -14.12
CA GLY A 60 -2.05 -1.88 -14.11
C GLY A 60 -0.84 -2.39 -14.88
N LYS A 61 0.15 -1.53 -15.15
CA LYS A 61 1.36 -1.88 -15.90
C LYS A 61 2.55 -1.91 -14.96
N ILE A 62 3.24 -3.05 -14.89
CA ILE A 62 4.54 -3.14 -14.22
C ILE A 62 5.43 -3.95 -15.15
N TYR A 63 6.30 -3.26 -15.87
CA TYR A 63 7.12 -3.90 -16.91
C TYR A 63 8.26 -4.74 -16.34
N ASN A 64 8.73 -4.39 -15.14
CA ASN A 64 9.80 -5.10 -14.45
C ASN A 64 9.37 -5.41 -13.00
N TRP A 65 8.77 -6.59 -12.82
CA TRP A 65 8.30 -7.04 -11.51
C TRP A 65 9.43 -7.14 -10.48
N ASP A 66 10.60 -7.64 -10.87
CA ASP A 66 11.73 -7.82 -9.95
C ASP A 66 12.21 -6.47 -9.39
N LEU A 67 12.27 -5.44 -10.25
CA LEU A 67 12.60 -4.08 -9.82
C LEU A 67 11.52 -3.48 -8.93
N ALA A 68 10.24 -3.66 -9.29
CA ALA A 68 9.12 -3.18 -8.49
C ALA A 68 9.09 -3.83 -7.10
N LYS A 69 9.27 -5.15 -7.04
CA LYS A 69 9.42 -5.91 -5.79
C LYS A 69 10.55 -5.36 -4.95
N LYS A 70 11.74 -5.21 -5.52
CA LYS A 70 12.89 -4.66 -4.80
C LYS A 70 12.59 -3.28 -4.21
N ASN A 71 11.95 -2.39 -4.97
CA ASN A 71 11.57 -1.06 -4.48
C ASN A 71 10.56 -1.15 -3.31
N MET A 72 9.63 -2.10 -3.34
CA MET A 72 8.69 -2.33 -2.23
C MET A 72 9.37 -2.88 -0.98
N GLU A 73 10.37 -3.76 -1.14
CA GLU A 73 11.15 -4.35 -0.04
C GLU A 73 12.10 -3.31 0.61
N ASP A 74 12.77 -2.50 -0.22
CA ASP A 74 13.76 -1.52 0.24
C ASP A 74 13.11 -0.29 0.91
N TYR A 75 11.82 -0.04 0.66
CA TYR A 75 11.13 1.15 1.19
C TYR A 75 10.74 1.01 2.67
N SER A 76 11.57 1.58 3.53
CA SER A 76 11.46 1.49 4.99
C SER A 76 10.15 2.03 5.60
N TRP A 77 9.41 2.89 4.89
CA TRP A 77 8.15 3.49 5.36
C TRP A 77 6.90 2.78 4.83
N SER A 78 7.02 1.52 4.39
CA SER A 78 5.91 0.63 4.04
C SER A 78 5.81 -0.55 4.99
N SER A 79 4.62 -1.15 5.08
CA SER A 79 4.41 -2.42 5.76
C SER A 79 4.72 -3.63 4.88
N TYR A 80 5.02 -3.46 3.58
CA TYR A 80 5.30 -4.58 2.67
C TYR A 80 6.38 -5.54 3.19
N PRO A 81 7.54 -5.10 3.71
CA PRO A 81 8.54 -6.01 4.27
C PRO A 81 8.04 -6.82 5.47
N ILE A 82 7.04 -6.31 6.21
CA ILE A 82 6.39 -7.03 7.31
C ILE A 82 5.48 -8.13 6.75
N PHE A 83 4.73 -7.84 5.69
CA PHE A 83 3.91 -8.82 4.97
C PHE A 83 4.75 -9.90 4.29
N MET A 84 6.03 -9.63 4.03
CA MET A 84 7.02 -10.58 3.51
C MET A 84 7.80 -11.33 4.58
N GLY A 85 7.52 -11.08 5.87
CA GLY A 85 8.24 -11.71 6.98
C GLY A 85 9.69 -11.24 7.15
N GLN A 86 10.12 -10.21 6.41
CA GLN A 86 11.47 -9.64 6.44
C GLN A 86 11.67 -8.70 7.63
N LYS A 87 10.57 -8.15 8.15
CA LYS A 87 10.58 -7.21 9.28
C LYS A 87 9.49 -7.55 10.29
N ARG A 88 9.75 -7.32 11.57
CA ARG A 88 8.75 -7.40 12.64
C ARG A 88 8.28 -6.01 13.06
N SER A 89 7.04 -5.91 13.52
CA SER A 89 6.47 -4.68 14.07
C SER A 89 5.50 -5.00 15.19
N ASP A 90 5.58 -4.24 16.28
CA ASP A 90 4.62 -4.31 17.38
C ASP A 90 3.33 -3.52 17.10
N PHE A 91 3.25 -2.85 15.95
CA PHE A 91 2.13 -1.97 15.56
C PHE A 91 1.36 -2.48 14.34
N CYS A 92 2.04 -3.16 13.42
CA CYS A 92 1.43 -3.71 12.21
C CYS A 92 1.16 -5.20 12.39
N HIS A 93 -0.13 -5.56 12.30
CA HIS A 93 -0.63 -6.92 12.46
C HIS A 93 -1.18 -7.43 11.11
N PRO A 94 -0.34 -8.06 10.27
CA PRO A 94 -0.74 -8.51 8.92
C PRO A 94 -1.54 -9.82 8.92
N GLU A 95 -1.66 -10.50 10.07
CA GLU A 95 -2.11 -11.89 10.20
C GLU A 95 -3.49 -12.09 9.56
N ARG A 96 -4.44 -11.21 9.85
CA ARG A 96 -5.81 -11.29 9.31
C ARG A 96 -5.85 -11.32 7.78
N LEU A 97 -4.94 -10.60 7.13
CA LEU A 97 -4.89 -10.59 5.67
C LEU A 97 -4.10 -11.78 5.14
N LEU A 98 -2.96 -12.10 5.77
CA LEU A 98 -2.11 -13.21 5.38
C LEU A 98 -2.80 -14.57 5.56
N GLU A 99 -3.76 -14.70 6.48
CA GLU A 99 -4.61 -15.90 6.63
C GLU A 99 -5.41 -16.26 5.37
N ILE A 100 -5.64 -15.30 4.46
CA ILE A 100 -6.31 -15.54 3.17
C ILE A 100 -5.38 -16.29 2.20
N PHE A 101 -4.07 -16.19 2.40
CA PHE A 101 -3.02 -16.73 1.55
C PHE A 101 -2.40 -17.96 2.20
N LYS A 102 -1.97 -18.96 1.41
CA LYS A 102 -1.32 -20.15 1.99
C LYS A 102 0.14 -19.86 2.37
N SER A 103 0.74 -18.85 1.73
CA SER A 103 2.13 -18.51 1.91
C SER A 103 2.40 -17.04 1.63
N HIS A 104 3.58 -16.56 2.06
CA HIS A 104 4.09 -15.24 1.70
C HIS A 104 4.28 -15.13 0.17
N ALA A 105 4.65 -16.22 -0.51
CA ALA A 105 4.77 -16.26 -1.97
C ALA A 105 3.40 -16.13 -2.66
N ASP A 106 2.33 -16.68 -2.07
CA ASP A 106 0.97 -16.51 -2.60
C ASP A 106 0.54 -15.03 -2.52
N TYR A 107 0.91 -14.33 -1.44
CA TYR A 107 0.67 -12.90 -1.32
C TYR A 107 1.46 -12.11 -2.38
N GLU A 108 2.72 -12.44 -2.58
CA GLU A 108 3.55 -11.82 -3.63
C GLU A 108 2.95 -12.06 -5.03
N ASN A 109 2.50 -13.28 -5.34
CA ASN A 109 1.85 -13.59 -6.60
C ASN A 109 0.57 -12.77 -6.78
N PHE A 110 -0.25 -12.64 -5.74
CA PHE A 110 -1.43 -11.77 -5.75
C PHE A 110 -1.06 -10.30 -6.02
N MET A 111 0.09 -9.82 -5.56
CA MET A 111 0.56 -8.48 -5.90
C MET A 111 0.99 -8.40 -7.36
N ARG A 112 1.69 -9.43 -7.86
CA ARG A 112 2.17 -9.54 -9.24
C ARG A 112 1.04 -9.59 -10.27
N GLU A 113 -0.06 -10.27 -9.98
CA GLU A 113 -1.25 -10.31 -10.87
C GLU A 113 -1.75 -8.91 -11.28
N TRP A 114 -1.44 -7.87 -10.49
CA TRP A 114 -1.75 -6.49 -10.87
C TRP A 114 -1.10 -6.06 -12.19
N SER A 115 0.12 -6.53 -12.46
CA SER A 115 0.87 -6.20 -13.67
C SER A 115 0.37 -6.93 -14.92
N GLU A 116 -0.50 -7.92 -14.75
CA GLU A 116 -0.95 -8.82 -15.81
C GLU A 116 -2.34 -8.43 -16.33
N ARG A 117 -2.95 -7.36 -15.80
CA ARG A 117 -4.33 -6.95 -16.14
C ARG A 117 -4.56 -6.57 -17.59
N GLU A 118 -3.54 -6.12 -18.32
CA GLU A 118 -3.68 -5.81 -19.77
C GLU A 118 -3.58 -7.04 -20.69
N LEU A 119 -3.26 -8.23 -20.19
CA LEU A 119 -3.28 -9.46 -21.02
C LEU A 119 -4.67 -10.11 -21.12
N ALA A 120 -5.65 -9.68 -20.32
CA ALA A 120 -6.95 -10.34 -20.20
C ALA A 120 -8.16 -9.50 -20.70
N ILE A 121 -7.98 -8.21 -20.99
CA ILE A 121 -9.10 -7.30 -21.35
C ILE A 121 -9.34 -7.27 -22.88
N THR A 122 -8.42 -7.80 -23.69
CA THR A 122 -8.55 -7.78 -25.16
C THR A 122 -9.38 -8.93 -25.75
N ASP A 123 -9.75 -9.96 -24.97
CA ASP A 123 -10.46 -11.15 -25.48
C ASP A 123 -11.98 -11.14 -25.27
N ASP A 124 -12.54 -10.17 -24.51
CA ASP A 124 -13.97 -10.10 -24.17
C ASP A 124 -14.72 -8.96 -24.90
N LEU A 125 -14.16 -8.43 -25.98
CA LEU A 125 -14.80 -7.42 -26.84
C LEU A 125 -14.77 -7.84 -28.32
N GLU A 126 -15.39 -8.98 -28.64
CA GLU A 126 -15.93 -9.30 -29.97
C GLU A 126 -17.42 -9.64 -29.90
#